data_AF-A0AAC9HJ99-F1
#
_entry.id   AF-A0AAC9HJ99-F1
#
_cell.length_a   1.000
_cell.length_b   1.000
_cell.length_c   1.000
_cell.angle_alpha   90.00
_cell.angle_beta   90.00
_cell.angle_gamma   90.00
#
_symmetry.space_group_name_H-M   'P 1'
#
loop_
_entity.id
_entity.type
_entity.pdbx_description
1 polymer ?
#
loop_
_entity_poly.entity_id
_entity_poly.type
_entity_poly.pdbx_seq_one_letter_code
_entity_poly.pdbx_strand_id
1 'polypeptide(L)'
;MGQKEIEQLVLDYQHGDLAYELIEIFKPLIYKYINILKYQRINFDDAKSRQFISLFVSDSYTRNCLKRKNPSLDAKKHVYDLLSMLNHALYCYESDDLFNEAVVVLLTMARNYKQQGKSFLGYINKSFPFAFYRAIIQLVRDPSVFSRNYNLSLETIDDNTSQMLKLSENPYDRINEDFSFIKGQTDSPFALLTPLDRLILIKRYVDGLTIKEIAVELGYATSTIWEHIRKSEGTLYHAVIGGGLSADSQNL
;
A
#
# COMPACT_ATOMS: atom_id res chain seq x y z
N MET A 1 -13.54 -2.58 -31.84
CA MET A 1 -14.29 -1.45 -31.26
C MET A 1 -13.54 -0.16 -31.54
N GLY A 2 -14.20 0.81 -32.16
CA GLY A 2 -13.61 2.12 -32.48
C GLY A 2 -13.49 3.02 -31.25
N GLN A 3 -12.66 4.07 -31.33
CA GLN A 3 -12.48 5.03 -30.22
C GLN A 3 -13.81 5.70 -29.81
N LYS A 4 -14.67 6.02 -30.78
CA LYS A 4 -15.99 6.64 -30.55
C LYS A 4 -16.95 5.73 -29.80
N GLU A 5 -16.92 4.43 -30.11
CA GLU A 5 -17.75 3.44 -29.42
C GLU A 5 -17.36 3.32 -27.95
N ILE A 6 -16.06 3.37 -27.64
CA ILE A 6 -15.56 3.33 -26.26
C ILE A 6 -15.94 4.61 -25.51
N GLU A 7 -15.89 5.77 -26.17
CA GLU A 7 -16.36 7.02 -25.56
C GLU A 7 -17.85 6.96 -25.21
N GLN A 8 -18.68 6.47 -26.14
CA GLN A 8 -20.11 6.32 -25.87
C GLN A 8 -20.35 5.37 -24.69
N LEU A 9 -19.66 4.24 -24.66
CA LEU A 9 -19.78 3.26 -23.56
C LEU A 9 -19.40 3.85 -22.19
N VAL A 10 -18.42 4.75 -22.14
CA VAL A 10 -18.04 5.45 -20.90
C VAL A 10 -19.11 6.44 -20.47
N LEU A 11 -19.75 7.15 -21.41
CA LEU A 11 -20.87 8.05 -21.12
C LEU A 11 -22.08 7.26 -20.60
N ASP A 12 -22.40 6.14 -21.25
CA ASP A 12 -23.49 5.25 -20.82
C ASP A 12 -23.22 4.70 -19.41
N TYR A 13 -21.97 4.33 -19.12
CA TYR A 13 -21.51 3.96 -17.76
C TYR A 13 -21.68 5.07 -16.72
N GLN A 14 -21.42 6.32 -17.08
CA GLN A 14 -21.66 7.45 -16.17
C GLN A 14 -23.16 7.65 -15.87
N HIS A 15 -24.05 7.15 -16.73
CA HIS A 15 -25.50 7.18 -16.54
C HIS A 15 -26.07 5.95 -15.81
N GLY A 16 -25.22 4.98 -15.45
CA GLY A 16 -25.57 3.87 -14.55
C GLY A 16 -25.66 2.48 -15.20
N ASP A 17 -25.33 2.34 -16.48
CA ASP A 17 -25.44 1.07 -17.23
C ASP A 17 -24.07 0.64 -17.84
N LEU A 18 -23.87 -0.64 -18.19
CA LEU A 18 -22.72 -1.13 -18.98
C LEU A 18 -21.31 -1.17 -18.32
N ALA A 19 -21.23 -1.31 -17.00
CA ALA A 19 -19.92 -1.48 -16.33
C ALA A 19 -19.17 -2.74 -16.80
N TYR A 20 -19.90 -3.82 -17.09
CA TYR A 20 -19.34 -5.12 -17.49
C TYR A 20 -18.63 -5.04 -18.84
N GLU A 21 -19.27 -4.44 -19.84
CA GLU A 21 -18.73 -4.26 -21.19
C GLU A 21 -17.42 -3.47 -21.15
N LEU A 22 -17.36 -2.42 -20.30
CA LEU A 22 -16.17 -1.63 -20.13
C LEU A 22 -15.02 -2.46 -19.53
N ILE A 23 -15.33 -3.29 -18.54
CA ILE A 23 -14.35 -4.21 -17.94
C ILE A 23 -13.82 -5.18 -19.00
N GLU A 24 -14.69 -5.82 -19.79
CA GLU A 24 -14.27 -6.76 -20.84
C GLU A 24 -13.30 -6.13 -21.84
N ILE A 25 -13.55 -4.90 -22.28
CA ILE A 25 -12.69 -4.18 -23.23
C ILE A 25 -11.28 -3.94 -22.63
N PHE A 26 -11.21 -3.64 -21.34
CA PHE A 26 -9.95 -3.28 -20.66
C PHE A 26 -9.29 -4.44 -19.91
N LYS A 27 -9.89 -5.64 -19.88
CA LYS A 27 -9.27 -6.86 -19.33
C LYS A 27 -7.82 -7.08 -19.78
N PRO A 28 -7.46 -6.96 -21.07
CA PRO A 28 -6.08 -7.16 -21.51
C PRO A 28 -5.10 -6.18 -20.87
N LEU A 29 -5.52 -4.93 -20.64
CA LEU A 29 -4.71 -3.92 -19.96
C LEU A 29 -4.51 -4.28 -18.49
N ILE A 30 -5.57 -4.72 -17.81
CA ILE A 30 -5.54 -5.12 -16.40
C ILE A 30 -4.60 -6.33 -16.23
N TYR A 31 -4.82 -7.39 -17.01
CA TYR A 31 -3.99 -8.60 -16.95
C TYR A 31 -2.52 -8.33 -17.26
N LYS A 32 -2.22 -7.38 -18.14
CA LYS A 32 -0.84 -6.97 -18.40
C LYS A 32 -0.13 -6.53 -17.12
N TYR A 33 -0.76 -5.70 -16.29
CA TYR A 33 -0.13 -5.20 -15.06
C TYR A 33 -0.15 -6.23 -13.92
N ILE A 34 -1.21 -7.03 -13.81
CA ILE A 34 -1.26 -8.16 -12.88
C ILE A 34 -0.16 -9.17 -13.21
N ASN A 35 0.06 -9.48 -14.50
CA ASN A 35 1.11 -10.41 -14.90
C ASN A 35 2.52 -9.92 -14.53
N ILE A 36 2.74 -8.61 -14.56
CA ILE A 36 3.99 -8.00 -14.10
C ILE A 36 4.14 -8.21 -12.58
N LEU A 37 3.12 -7.89 -11.78
CA LEU A 37 3.22 -7.94 -10.32
C LEU A 37 3.17 -9.37 -9.74
N LYS A 38 2.20 -10.18 -10.18
CA LYS A 38 1.92 -11.51 -9.60
C LYS A 38 2.74 -12.63 -10.22
N TYR A 39 3.07 -12.54 -11.51
CA TYR A 39 3.82 -13.59 -12.20
C TYR A 39 5.23 -13.15 -12.62
N GLN A 40 5.62 -11.91 -12.29
CA GLN A 40 6.95 -11.35 -12.61
C GLN A 40 7.25 -11.38 -14.13
N ARG A 41 6.20 -11.37 -14.97
CA ARG A 41 6.30 -11.44 -16.43
C ARG A 41 6.30 -10.04 -17.03
N ILE A 42 7.45 -9.39 -17.02
CA ILE A 42 7.63 -8.07 -17.63
C ILE A 42 8.19 -8.16 -19.04
N ASN A 43 7.56 -7.45 -19.98
CA ASN A 43 8.12 -7.21 -21.31
C ASN A 43 8.93 -5.91 -21.31
N PHE A 44 10.26 -6.02 -21.34
CA PHE A 44 11.15 -4.86 -21.38
C PHE A 44 11.17 -4.13 -22.72
N ASP A 45 10.62 -4.67 -23.81
CA ASP A 45 10.49 -3.92 -25.08
C ASP A 45 9.28 -2.98 -25.06
N ASP A 46 8.26 -3.29 -24.27
CA ASP A 46 7.08 -2.47 -24.11
C ASP A 46 7.33 -1.27 -23.19
N ALA A 47 7.24 -0.07 -23.77
CA ALA A 47 7.48 1.19 -23.05
C ALA A 47 6.54 1.40 -21.87
N LYS A 48 5.30 0.88 -21.95
CA LYS A 48 4.30 1.04 -20.89
C LYS A 48 4.56 0.14 -19.70
N SER A 49 5.07 -1.07 -19.92
CA SER A 49 5.50 -1.99 -18.87
C SER A 49 6.72 -1.44 -18.14
N ARG A 50 7.70 -0.91 -18.87
CA ARG A 50 8.86 -0.20 -18.30
C ARG A 50 8.44 1.04 -17.49
N GLN A 51 7.53 1.84 -18.03
CA GLN A 51 7.00 3.01 -17.33
C GLN A 51 6.31 2.61 -16.03
N PHE A 52 5.46 1.58 -16.07
CA PHE A 52 4.75 1.12 -14.88
C PHE A 52 5.70 0.62 -13.80
N ILE A 53 6.65 -0.27 -14.13
CA ILE A 53 7.57 -0.77 -13.12
C ILE A 53 8.49 0.33 -12.57
N SER A 54 8.84 1.34 -13.39
CA SER A 54 9.65 2.47 -12.93
C SER A 54 8.99 3.29 -11.82
N LEU A 55 7.67 3.20 -11.64
CA LEU A 55 6.95 3.86 -10.55
C LEU A 55 7.30 3.26 -9.18
N PHE A 56 7.71 1.99 -9.15
CA PHE A 56 8.09 1.27 -7.94
C PHE A 56 9.61 1.34 -7.66
N VAL A 57 10.40 1.89 -8.58
CA VAL A 57 11.85 1.97 -8.45
C VAL A 57 12.23 3.29 -7.77
N SER A 58 12.83 3.20 -6.58
CA SER A 58 13.34 4.38 -5.86
C SER A 58 14.62 4.93 -6.47
N ASP A 59 15.51 4.05 -6.95
CA ASP A 59 16.79 4.44 -7.52
C ASP A 59 16.64 5.21 -8.84
N SER A 60 17.15 6.45 -8.85
CA SER A 60 17.09 7.34 -10.01
C SER A 60 17.85 6.80 -11.23
N TYR A 61 18.95 6.06 -11.00
CA TYR A 61 19.76 5.49 -12.08
C TYR A 61 18.97 4.41 -12.84
N THR A 62 18.40 3.44 -12.10
CA THR A 62 17.58 2.36 -12.67
C THR A 62 16.33 2.92 -13.34
N ARG A 63 15.65 3.91 -12.74
CA ARG A 63 14.53 4.61 -13.40
C ARG A 63 14.92 5.20 -14.75
N ASN A 64 16.09 5.84 -14.84
CA ASN A 64 16.57 6.43 -16.09
C ASN A 64 16.97 5.36 -17.12
N CYS A 65 17.54 4.23 -16.69
CA CYS A 65 17.79 3.08 -17.56
C CYS A 65 16.50 2.50 -18.15
N LEU A 66 15.42 2.44 -17.38
CA LEU A 66 14.11 1.94 -17.82
C LEU A 66 13.43 2.83 -18.88
N LYS A 67 13.82 4.11 -19.00
CA LYS A 67 13.33 4.98 -20.08
C LYS A 67 13.82 4.53 -21.47
N ARG A 68 14.93 3.79 -21.53
CA ARG A 68 15.54 3.30 -22.78
C ARG A 68 14.81 2.04 -23.29
N LYS A 69 14.82 1.79 -24.60
CA LYS A 69 14.17 0.62 -25.20
C LYS A 69 14.76 -0.70 -24.70
N ASN A 70 16.08 -0.77 -24.50
CA ASN A 70 16.76 -1.94 -23.98
C ASN A 70 17.54 -1.54 -22.71
N PRO A 71 16.96 -1.69 -21.51
CA PRO A 71 17.64 -1.41 -20.25
C PRO A 71 18.87 -2.31 -20.09
N SER A 72 19.87 -1.85 -19.32
CA SER A 72 21.06 -2.64 -19.01
C SER A 72 20.69 -3.92 -18.27
N LEU A 73 21.57 -4.92 -18.31
CA LEU A 73 21.39 -6.18 -17.60
C LEU A 73 21.23 -5.95 -16.08
N ASP A 74 22.03 -5.03 -15.52
CA ASP A 74 21.95 -4.66 -14.10
C ASP A 74 20.60 -4.04 -13.74
N ALA A 75 20.07 -3.14 -14.58
CA ALA A 75 18.76 -2.55 -14.36
C ALA A 75 17.64 -3.61 -14.44
N LYS A 76 17.75 -4.59 -15.36
CA LYS A 76 16.80 -5.70 -15.44
C LYS A 76 16.87 -6.60 -14.20
N LYS A 77 18.08 -6.88 -13.70
CA LYS A 77 18.28 -7.66 -12.47
C LYS A 77 17.61 -6.95 -11.28
N HIS A 78 17.89 -5.67 -11.10
CA HIS A 78 17.29 -4.87 -10.03
C HIS A 78 15.76 -4.84 -10.10
N VAL A 79 15.20 -4.78 -11.32
CA VAL A 79 13.74 -4.87 -11.52
C VAL A 79 13.17 -6.23 -11.11
N TYR A 80 13.86 -7.34 -11.40
CA TYR A 80 13.41 -8.66 -10.95
C TYR A 80 13.50 -8.82 -9.42
N ASP A 81 14.54 -8.28 -8.79
CA ASP A 81 14.66 -8.25 -7.33
C ASP A 81 13.46 -7.48 -6.72
N LEU A 82 13.14 -6.31 -7.28
CA LEU A 82 11.96 -5.52 -6.92
C LEU A 82 10.65 -6.27 -7.14
N LEU A 83 10.46 -6.92 -8.29
CA LEU A 83 9.26 -7.69 -8.59
C LEU A 83 9.09 -8.87 -7.63
N SER A 84 10.19 -9.52 -7.22
CA SER A 84 10.16 -10.57 -6.20
C SER A 84 9.68 -10.04 -4.85
N MET A 85 10.18 -8.87 -4.42
CA MET A 85 9.72 -8.22 -3.20
C MET A 85 8.24 -7.83 -3.26
N LEU A 86 7.79 -7.23 -4.37
CA LEU A 86 6.39 -6.86 -4.58
C LEU A 86 5.48 -8.09 -4.61
N ASN A 87 5.92 -9.17 -5.27
CA ASN A 87 5.19 -10.42 -5.32
C ASN A 87 4.97 -11.02 -3.93
N HIS A 88 6.01 -10.96 -3.09
CA HIS A 88 5.95 -11.40 -1.72
C HIS A 88 5.02 -10.52 -0.88
N ALA A 89 5.09 -9.20 -1.02
CA ALA A 89 4.20 -8.26 -0.34
C ALA A 89 2.73 -8.46 -0.72
N LEU A 90 2.47 -8.87 -1.96
CA LEU A 90 1.14 -9.15 -2.49
C LEU A 90 0.80 -10.65 -2.43
N TYR A 91 1.50 -11.44 -1.61
CA TYR A 91 1.32 -12.89 -1.59
C TYR A 91 -0.10 -13.30 -1.18
N CYS A 92 -0.68 -12.61 -0.20
CA CYS A 92 -2.01 -12.90 0.33
C CYS A 92 -3.17 -12.52 -0.60
N TYR A 93 -2.92 -11.70 -1.62
CA TYR A 93 -3.93 -11.30 -2.59
C TYR A 93 -3.94 -12.28 -3.75
N GLU A 94 -5.09 -12.88 -4.03
CA GLU A 94 -5.25 -13.71 -5.22
C GLU A 94 -5.24 -12.85 -6.48
N SER A 95 -5.07 -13.49 -7.64
CA SER A 95 -5.09 -12.79 -8.92
C SER A 95 -6.42 -12.09 -9.16
N ASP A 96 -7.52 -12.67 -8.67
CA ASP A 96 -8.87 -12.11 -8.79
C ASP A 96 -9.06 -10.89 -7.88
N ASP A 97 -8.43 -10.87 -6.70
CA ASP A 97 -8.44 -9.69 -5.82
C ASP A 97 -7.73 -8.51 -6.49
N LEU A 98 -6.55 -8.74 -7.05
CA LEU A 98 -5.80 -7.73 -7.80
C LEU A 98 -6.55 -7.27 -9.06
N PHE A 99 -7.30 -8.18 -9.68
CA PHE A 99 -8.17 -7.87 -10.81
C PHE A 99 -9.31 -6.94 -10.38
N ASN A 100 -10.00 -7.27 -9.29
CA ASN A 100 -11.08 -6.45 -8.75
C ASN A 100 -10.58 -5.05 -8.34
N GLU A 101 -9.40 -4.96 -7.72
CA GLU A 101 -8.78 -3.67 -7.39
C GLU A 101 -8.50 -2.84 -8.66
N ALA A 102 -7.95 -3.47 -9.70
CA ALA A 102 -7.72 -2.83 -11.00
C ALA A 102 -9.02 -2.38 -11.68
N VAL A 103 -10.11 -3.16 -11.53
CA VAL A 103 -11.45 -2.81 -12.00
C VAL A 103 -11.98 -1.59 -11.26
N VAL A 104 -11.85 -1.53 -9.93
CA VAL A 104 -12.24 -0.35 -9.14
C VAL A 104 -11.51 0.90 -9.62
N VAL A 105 -10.20 0.79 -9.88
CA VAL A 105 -9.41 1.89 -10.47
C VAL A 105 -9.94 2.30 -11.84
N LEU A 106 -10.18 1.34 -12.74
CA LEU A 106 -10.72 1.60 -14.09
C LEU A 106 -12.06 2.31 -14.03
N LEU A 107 -13.01 1.78 -13.25
CA LEU A 107 -14.37 2.29 -13.13
C LEU A 107 -14.40 3.67 -12.46
N THR A 108 -13.48 3.92 -11.52
CA THR A 108 -13.29 5.25 -10.91
C THR A 108 -12.78 6.25 -11.94
N MET A 109 -11.80 5.86 -12.77
CA MET A 109 -11.31 6.70 -13.86
C MET A 109 -12.40 6.97 -14.91
N ALA A 110 -13.20 5.97 -15.26
CA ALA A 110 -14.32 6.11 -16.19
C ALA A 110 -15.38 7.06 -15.64
N ARG A 111 -15.75 6.93 -14.36
CA ARG A 111 -16.73 7.80 -13.70
C ARG A 111 -16.28 9.27 -13.66
N ASN A 112 -14.98 9.50 -13.46
CA ASN A 112 -14.41 10.84 -13.35
C ASN A 112 -13.99 11.44 -14.70
N TYR A 113 -14.08 10.68 -15.79
CA TYR A 113 -13.66 11.15 -17.10
C TYR A 113 -14.56 12.29 -17.59
N LYS A 114 -13.92 13.38 -18.04
CA LYS A 114 -14.57 14.49 -18.72
C LYS A 114 -13.91 14.66 -20.09
N GLN A 115 -14.72 14.76 -21.14
CA GLN A 115 -14.20 14.93 -22.49
C GLN A 115 -13.53 16.32 -22.63
N GLN A 116 -12.21 16.35 -22.58
CA GLN A 116 -11.38 17.57 -22.65
C GLN A 116 -10.38 17.52 -23.81
N GLY A 117 -10.87 17.11 -25.00
CA GLY A 117 -10.06 17.06 -26.23
C GLY A 117 -9.12 15.85 -26.35
N LYS A 118 -9.20 14.87 -25.45
CA LYS A 118 -8.52 13.56 -25.57
C LYS A 118 -9.51 12.43 -25.36
N SER A 119 -9.39 11.38 -26.16
CA SER A 119 -10.24 10.20 -26.01
C SER A 119 -10.00 9.48 -24.68
N PHE A 120 -11.01 8.77 -24.20
CA PHE A 120 -10.90 7.97 -22.97
C PHE A 120 -9.75 6.97 -23.03
N LEU A 121 -9.54 6.33 -24.20
CA LEU A 121 -8.39 5.46 -24.42
C LEU A 121 -7.05 6.18 -24.21
N GLY A 122 -6.92 7.42 -24.71
CA GLY A 122 -5.73 8.25 -24.48
C GLY A 122 -5.54 8.59 -23.00
N TYR A 123 -6.63 8.86 -22.29
CA TYR A 123 -6.63 9.11 -20.85
C TYR A 123 -6.21 7.87 -20.05
N ILE A 124 -6.83 6.72 -20.28
CA ILE A 124 -6.49 5.45 -19.64
C ILE A 124 -5.03 5.06 -19.90
N ASN A 125 -4.59 5.08 -21.16
CA ASN A 125 -3.22 4.72 -21.52
C ASN A 125 -2.16 5.60 -20.84
N LYS A 126 -2.51 6.83 -20.45
CA LYS A 126 -1.62 7.75 -19.75
C LYS A 126 -1.70 7.57 -18.23
N SER A 127 -2.91 7.50 -17.68
CA SER A 127 -3.13 7.68 -16.25
C SER A 127 -3.34 6.39 -15.48
N PHE A 128 -3.83 5.32 -16.13
CA PHE A 128 -4.10 4.04 -15.47
C PHE A 128 -2.89 3.44 -14.75
N PRO A 129 -1.66 3.42 -15.32
CA PRO A 129 -0.49 2.86 -14.63
C PRO A 129 -0.21 3.53 -13.28
N PHE A 130 -0.41 4.86 -13.21
CA PHE A 130 -0.19 5.64 -12.00
C PHE A 130 -1.30 5.45 -10.98
N ALA A 131 -2.55 5.39 -11.45
CA ALA A 131 -3.70 5.16 -10.57
C ALA A 131 -3.62 3.75 -9.96
N PHE A 132 -3.29 2.74 -10.77
CA PHE A 132 -3.14 1.37 -10.29
C PHE A 132 -1.93 1.21 -9.37
N TYR A 133 -0.80 1.87 -9.67
CA TYR A 133 0.33 1.94 -8.75
C TYR A 133 -0.09 2.42 -7.35
N ARG A 134 -0.88 3.49 -7.25
CA ARG A 134 -1.35 4.02 -5.96
C ARG A 134 -2.21 3.01 -5.21
N ALA A 135 -3.12 2.32 -5.90
CA ALA A 135 -3.93 1.26 -5.30
C ALA A 135 -3.06 0.12 -4.76
N ILE A 136 -2.05 -0.33 -5.53
CA ILE A 136 -1.11 -1.37 -5.07
C ILE A 136 -0.31 -0.91 -3.86
N ILE A 137 0.16 0.33 -3.82
CA ILE A 137 0.89 0.86 -2.66
C ILE A 137 -0.02 0.91 -1.42
N GLN A 138 -1.31 1.21 -1.58
CA GLN A 138 -2.27 1.17 -0.47
C GLN A 138 -2.45 -0.25 0.06
N LEU A 139 -2.60 -1.25 -0.82
CA LEU A 139 -2.66 -2.66 -0.43
C LEU A 139 -1.40 -3.11 0.29
N VAL A 140 -0.23 -2.74 -0.24
CA VAL A 140 1.05 -3.10 0.39
C VAL A 140 1.17 -2.46 1.76
N ARG A 141 0.74 -1.21 1.96
CA ARG A 141 0.83 -0.48 3.24
C ARG A 141 -0.15 -0.97 4.31
N ASP A 142 -1.08 -1.86 3.98
CA ASP A 142 -2.08 -2.36 4.93
C ASP A 142 -1.39 -3.13 6.09
N PRO A 143 -1.50 -2.66 7.35
CA PRO A 143 -0.88 -3.31 8.51
C PRO A 143 -1.39 -4.73 8.75
N SER A 144 -2.62 -5.05 8.32
CA SER A 144 -3.20 -6.38 8.48
C SER A 144 -2.45 -7.43 7.64
N VAL A 145 -1.88 -7.01 6.52
CA VAL A 145 -1.09 -7.84 5.60
C VAL A 145 0.36 -7.97 6.05
N PHE A 146 0.92 -6.94 6.70
CA PHE A 146 2.32 -6.85 7.11
C PHE A 146 2.73 -7.75 8.28
N SER A 147 1.84 -8.63 8.77
CA SER A 147 2.08 -9.56 9.88
C SER A 147 3.19 -10.61 9.62
N ARG A 148 3.92 -10.55 8.50
CA ARG A 148 5.05 -11.45 8.17
C ARG A 148 6.26 -10.69 7.57
N ASN A 149 7.13 -10.21 8.46
CA ASN A 149 8.60 -10.19 8.33
C ASN A 149 9.29 -9.59 7.08
N TYR A 150 8.89 -8.43 6.53
CA TYR A 150 9.79 -7.68 5.64
C TYR A 150 9.73 -6.17 5.84
N ASN A 151 10.87 -5.56 6.17
CA ASN A 151 11.10 -4.13 6.04
C ASN A 151 11.21 -3.80 4.54
N LEU A 152 10.07 -3.63 3.86
CA LEU A 152 10.04 -2.80 2.66
C LEU A 152 10.33 -1.39 3.15
N SER A 153 11.57 -0.92 2.95
CA SER A 153 11.92 0.49 3.06
C SER A 153 11.20 1.26 1.94
N LEU A 154 9.89 1.44 2.14
CA LEU A 154 8.99 2.34 1.40
C LEU A 154 9.27 3.82 1.75
N GLU A 155 10.41 4.10 2.39
CA GLU A 155 10.91 5.42 2.82
C GLU A 155 11.30 6.34 1.66
N THR A 156 11.03 5.97 0.40
CA THR A 156 11.41 6.78 -0.77
C THR A 156 10.29 6.97 -1.78
N ILE A 157 9.02 6.91 -1.33
CA ILE A 157 7.94 7.57 -2.08
C ILE A 157 8.15 9.07 -1.90
N ASP A 158 9.04 9.61 -2.73
CA ASP A 158 9.30 11.02 -2.91
C ASP A 158 7.96 11.72 -3.17
N ASP A 159 7.55 12.56 -2.22
CA ASP A 159 6.35 13.40 -2.26
C ASP A 159 6.32 14.38 -3.46
N ASN A 160 7.33 14.36 -4.32
CA ASN A 160 7.40 15.14 -5.55
C ASN A 160 6.41 14.75 -6.66
N THR A 161 5.56 13.72 -6.48
CA THR A 161 4.39 13.51 -7.38
C THR A 161 3.08 14.09 -6.84
N SER A 162 3.11 14.76 -5.68
CA SER A 162 1.94 15.33 -5.00
C SER A 162 1.71 16.82 -5.28
N GLN A 163 2.37 17.41 -6.28
CA GLN A 163 2.19 18.84 -6.66
C GLN A 163 0.83 19.21 -7.30
N MET A 164 -0.24 18.45 -7.04
CA MET A 164 -1.61 18.95 -7.19
C MET A 164 -2.50 18.46 -6.04
N LEU A 165 -2.23 18.95 -4.83
CA LEU A 165 -3.22 19.41 -3.82
C LEU A 165 -2.48 19.65 -2.50
N LYS A 166 -2.31 20.93 -2.14
CA LYS A 166 -1.70 21.35 -0.86
C LYS A 166 -2.69 21.08 0.29
N LEU A 167 -2.26 20.35 1.31
CA LEU A 167 -2.78 20.44 2.67
C LEU A 167 -1.60 20.69 3.62
N SER A 168 -1.84 21.56 4.58
CA SER A 168 -0.85 22.29 5.40
C SER A 168 -0.05 21.41 6.37
N GLU A 169 1.25 21.68 6.47
CA GLU A 169 2.20 21.08 7.42
C GLU A 169 1.92 21.53 8.87
N ASN A 170 1.85 20.56 9.79
CA ASN A 170 1.72 20.79 11.23
C ASN A 170 3.05 20.45 11.93
N PRO A 171 3.66 21.36 12.72
CA PRO A 171 5.00 21.18 13.29
C PRO A 171 5.17 20.11 14.40
N TYR A 172 4.20 19.19 14.59
CA TYR A 172 4.28 18.13 15.60
C TYR A 172 4.73 16.75 15.05
N ASP A 173 5.00 16.61 13.75
CA ASP A 173 5.34 15.32 13.10
C ASP A 173 6.71 14.71 13.48
N ARG A 174 7.44 15.28 14.44
CA ARG A 174 8.82 14.84 14.78
C ARG A 174 8.94 13.81 15.92
N ILE A 175 7.84 13.25 16.41
CA ILE A 175 7.89 12.26 17.52
C ILE A 175 7.37 10.86 17.11
N ASN A 176 6.73 10.70 15.95
CA ASN A 176 5.94 9.49 15.63
C ASN A 176 6.60 8.44 14.71
N GLU A 177 7.92 8.45 14.56
CA GLU A 177 8.61 7.51 13.65
C GLU A 177 9.37 6.36 14.34
N ASP A 178 9.23 6.19 15.66
CA ASP A 178 9.87 5.05 16.32
C ASP A 178 8.96 3.80 16.34
N PHE A 179 8.78 3.20 15.16
CA PHE A 179 8.08 1.92 14.97
C PHE A 179 8.72 0.74 15.72
N SER A 180 9.89 0.94 16.34
CA SER A 180 10.60 -0.06 17.16
C SER A 180 9.68 -0.64 18.25
N PHE A 181 8.82 0.19 18.86
CA PHE A 181 7.87 -0.24 19.86
C PHE A 181 6.83 -1.20 19.29
N ILE A 182 6.14 -0.82 18.20
CA ILE A 182 5.10 -1.66 17.57
C ILE A 182 5.69 -2.98 17.07
N LYS A 183 6.95 -2.96 16.61
CA LYS A 183 7.70 -4.14 16.16
C LYS A 183 8.24 -5.02 17.29
N GLY A 184 8.16 -4.56 18.55
CA GLY A 184 8.64 -5.32 19.70
C GLY A 184 10.16 -5.37 19.82
N GLN A 185 10.86 -4.45 19.16
CA GLN A 185 12.30 -4.26 19.30
C GLN A 185 12.59 -3.41 20.56
N THR A 186 11.97 -3.79 21.68
CA THR A 186 12.10 -3.09 22.96
C THR A 186 12.47 -4.11 24.02
N ASP A 187 13.47 -3.79 24.86
CA ASP A 187 13.87 -4.60 26.02
C ASP A 187 12.89 -4.41 27.20
N SER A 188 11.59 -4.44 26.90
CA SER A 188 10.53 -3.93 27.76
C SER A 188 9.44 -4.98 27.95
N PRO A 189 8.65 -4.96 29.05
CA PRO A 189 7.50 -5.84 29.23
C PRO A 189 6.48 -5.80 28.06
N PHE A 190 6.53 -4.77 27.22
CA PHE A 190 5.72 -4.66 26.00
C PHE A 190 6.13 -5.61 24.86
N ALA A 191 7.29 -6.29 24.95
CA ALA A 191 7.66 -7.35 24.01
C ALA A 191 6.65 -8.52 24.04
N LEU A 192 5.97 -8.72 25.18
CA LEU A 192 4.95 -9.76 25.38
C LEU A 192 3.61 -9.46 24.70
N LEU A 193 3.40 -8.21 24.25
CA LEU A 193 2.17 -7.78 23.61
C LEU A 193 2.19 -8.05 22.10
N THR A 194 1.01 -8.28 21.53
CA THR A 194 0.89 -8.35 20.07
C THR A 194 1.11 -6.97 19.44
N PRO A 195 1.47 -6.90 18.14
CA PRO A 195 1.59 -5.61 17.46
C PRO A 195 0.31 -4.77 17.52
N LEU A 196 -0.85 -5.42 17.44
CA LEU A 196 -2.16 -4.76 17.56
C LEU A 196 -2.37 -4.17 18.96
N ASP A 197 -2.07 -4.94 20.01
CA ASP A 197 -2.14 -4.49 21.40
C ASP A 197 -1.25 -3.26 21.63
N ARG A 198 -0.02 -3.28 21.11
CA ARG A 198 0.92 -2.15 21.19
C ARG A 198 0.43 -0.92 20.45
N LEU A 199 -0.13 -1.09 19.26
CA LEU A 199 -0.73 0.01 18.49
C LEU A 199 -1.90 0.63 19.24
N ILE A 200 -2.79 -0.19 19.80
CA ILE A 200 -3.93 0.28 20.61
C ILE A 200 -3.44 1.06 21.84
N LEU A 201 -2.37 0.61 22.51
CA LEU A 201 -1.78 1.33 23.64
C LEU A 201 -1.17 2.67 23.24
N ILE A 202 -0.46 2.75 22.10
CA ILE A 202 0.04 4.03 21.57
C ILE A 202 -1.13 4.99 21.34
N LYS A 203 -2.14 4.54 20.59
CA LYS A 203 -3.33 5.36 20.28
C LYS A 203 -4.04 5.84 21.53
N ARG A 204 -4.08 5.00 22.57
CA ARG A 204 -4.75 5.31 23.84
C ARG A 204 -3.95 6.25 24.74
N TYR A 205 -2.66 5.99 24.92
CA TYR A 205 -1.83 6.61 25.96
C TYR A 205 -0.85 7.66 25.44
N VAL A 206 -0.46 7.57 24.17
CA VAL A 206 0.41 8.56 23.50
C VAL A 206 -0.44 9.56 22.72
N ASP A 207 -1.32 9.07 21.83
CA ASP A 207 -2.18 9.93 21.01
C ASP A 207 -3.40 10.47 21.79
N GLY A 208 -3.69 9.91 22.98
CA GLY A 208 -4.76 10.37 23.87
C GLY A 208 -6.19 10.07 23.37
N LEU A 209 -6.35 9.19 22.38
CA LEU A 209 -7.64 8.91 21.77
C LEU A 209 -8.60 8.16 22.71
N THR A 210 -9.89 8.40 22.54
CA THR A 210 -10.95 7.64 23.20
C THR A 210 -11.13 6.27 22.54
N ILE A 211 -11.64 5.30 23.30
CA ILE A 211 -11.92 3.95 22.77
C ILE A 211 -12.84 3.98 21.54
N LYS A 212 -13.79 4.93 21.49
CA LYS A 212 -14.68 5.10 20.32
C LYS A 212 -13.92 5.58 19.09
N GLU A 213 -13.02 6.54 19.26
CA GLU A 213 -12.17 7.05 18.17
C GLU A 213 -11.23 5.97 17.66
N ILE A 214 -10.58 5.23 18.56
CA ILE A 214 -9.71 4.09 18.21
C ILE A 214 -10.50 3.01 17.45
N ALA A 215 -11.71 2.69 17.91
CA ALA A 215 -12.58 1.71 17.25
C ALA A 215 -12.94 2.14 15.82
N VAL A 216 -13.26 3.43 15.62
CA VAL A 216 -13.54 3.99 14.28
C VAL A 216 -12.28 4.00 13.41
N GLU A 217 -11.14 4.42 13.94
CA GLU A 217 -9.87 4.52 13.20
C GLU A 217 -9.37 3.14 12.75
N LEU A 218 -9.49 2.13 13.61
CA LEU A 218 -9.00 0.77 13.34
C LEU A 218 -10.07 -0.17 12.74
N GLY A 219 -11.33 0.28 12.59
CA GLY A 219 -12.41 -0.52 12.04
C GLY A 219 -12.91 -1.67 12.93
N TYR A 220 -12.75 -1.57 14.25
CA TYR A 220 -13.19 -2.59 15.21
C TYR A 220 -14.43 -2.15 16.01
N ALA A 221 -15.10 -3.11 16.64
CA ALA A 221 -16.10 -2.81 17.65
C ALA A 221 -15.43 -2.23 18.92
N THR A 222 -16.12 -1.30 19.59
CA THR A 222 -15.61 -0.69 20.84
C THR A 222 -15.35 -1.71 21.95
N SER A 223 -16.16 -2.77 22.03
CA SER A 223 -15.97 -3.88 22.97
C SER A 223 -14.66 -4.63 22.72
N THR A 224 -14.30 -4.84 21.45
CA THR A 224 -13.05 -5.50 21.05
C THR A 224 -11.84 -4.68 21.47
N ILE A 225 -11.84 -3.36 21.20
CA ILE A 225 -10.76 -2.47 21.67
C ILE A 225 -10.63 -2.50 23.19
N TRP A 226 -11.76 -2.53 23.91
CA TRP A 226 -11.77 -2.60 25.37
C TRP A 226 -11.14 -3.90 25.90
N GLU A 227 -11.44 -5.02 25.27
CA GLU A 227 -10.86 -6.32 25.62
C GLU A 227 -9.35 -6.36 25.39
N HIS A 228 -8.87 -5.82 24.26
CA HIS A 228 -7.46 -5.70 23.95
C HIS A 228 -6.71 -4.84 24.98
N ILE A 229 -7.26 -3.68 25.36
CA ILE A 229 -6.66 -2.81 26.39
C ILE A 229 -6.56 -3.56 27.72
N ARG A 230 -7.66 -4.16 28.19
CA ARG A 230 -7.69 -4.87 29.47
C ARG A 230 -6.71 -6.04 29.52
N LYS A 231 -6.64 -6.82 28.43
CA LYS A 231 -5.70 -7.94 28.30
C LYS A 231 -4.25 -7.46 28.33
N SER A 232 -3.96 -6.37 27.62
CA SER A 232 -2.62 -5.78 27.55
C SER A 232 -2.17 -5.25 28.91
N GLU A 233 -3.04 -4.50 29.61
CA GLU A 233 -2.78 -3.99 30.96
C GLU A 233 -2.54 -5.13 31.96
N GLY A 234 -3.33 -6.20 31.90
CA GLY A 234 -3.11 -7.38 32.74
C GLY A 234 -1.76 -8.04 32.47
N THR A 235 -1.40 -8.18 31.19
CA THR A 235 -0.11 -8.77 30.77
C THR A 235 1.07 -7.94 31.28
N LEU A 236 0.98 -6.61 31.15
CA LEU A 236 2.01 -5.68 31.63
C LEU A 236 2.08 -5.63 33.16
N TYR A 237 0.95 -5.64 33.84
CA TYR A 237 0.89 -5.68 35.31
C TYR A 237 1.60 -6.92 35.86
N HIS A 238 1.35 -8.09 35.26
CA HIS A 238 2.04 -9.32 35.65
C HIS A 238 3.54 -9.32 35.28
N ALA A 239 3.91 -8.73 34.15
CA ALA A 239 5.31 -8.62 33.75
C ALA A 239 6.12 -7.70 34.68
N VAL A 240 5.52 -6.60 35.14
CA VAL A 240 6.17 -5.60 36.00
C VAL A 240 6.21 -6.04 37.47
N ILE A 241 5.18 -6.75 37.96
CA ILE A 241 5.11 -7.18 39.37
C ILE A 241 5.65 -8.61 39.58
N GLY A 242 5.52 -9.48 38.58
CA GLY A 242 6.05 -10.85 38.62
C GLY A 242 7.55 -10.95 38.28
N GLY A 243 8.11 -9.94 37.61
CA GLY A 243 9.54 -9.78 37.36
C GLY A 243 10.12 -8.72 38.29
N GLY A 244 10.43 -9.10 39.52
CA GLY A 244 11.11 -8.23 40.47
C GLY A 244 12.37 -7.62 39.85
N LEU A 245 12.55 -6.32 40.10
CA LEU A 245 13.82 -5.62 39.98
C LEU A 245 14.95 -6.54 40.44
N SER A 246 15.82 -6.93 39.51
CA SER A 246 17.15 -7.47 39.81
C SER A 246 17.97 -6.36 40.46
N ALA A 247 17.75 -6.15 41.76
CA ALA A 247 18.69 -5.51 42.66
C ALA A 247 19.47 -6.62 43.38
N ASP A 248 20.77 -6.65 43.08
CA ASP A 248 21.87 -7.19 43.87
C ASP A 248 21.92 -8.69 44.24
N SER A 249 22.83 -9.37 43.56
CA SER A 249 23.86 -10.20 44.20
C SER A 249 25.09 -10.19 43.26
N GLN A 250 26.01 -9.23 43.39
CA GLN A 250 27.18 -9.35 44.26
C GLN A 250 27.15 -10.59 45.17
N ASN A 251 27.87 -11.63 44.76
CA ASN A 251 28.91 -12.29 45.57
C ASN A 251 29.44 -13.53 44.84
N LEU A 252 30.77 -13.54 44.67
CA LEU A 252 31.68 -14.60 44.22
C LEU A 252 31.74 -14.91 42.71
#